data_AF-B9TNJ0-F1
#
_entry.id   AF-B9TNJ0-F1
#
_cell.length_a   1.000
_cell.length_b   1.000
_cell.length_c   1.000
_cell.angle_alpha   90.00
_cell.angle_beta   90.00
_cell.angle_gamma   90.00
#
_symmetry.space_group_name_H-M   'P 1'
#
loop_
_entity.id
_entity.type
_entity.pdbx_description
1 polymer ?
#
loop_
_entity_poly.entity_id
_entity_poly.type
_entity_poly.pdbx_seq_one_letter_code
_entity_poly.pdbx_strand_id
1 'polypeptide(L)'
;MRCMVVVGLGMLASGVRAENNAEKPVHVRAVVNVDWRHPGPPFEGWGTALAWFAHVTGRFAEPQRTQLADLLYGRDGLALNIARYNIGGGNAPGTPPYLRPGGDIPGFWRKPHEGAWNPDAEDAWDWSADAGQRWWLDAIKARVAPRDLILEAFSNSPPYFMTRSGLVSGNVNG
;
A
#
# COMPACT_ATOMS: atom_id res chain seq x y z
N MET A 1 -82.42 -11.73 49.77
CA MET A 1 -81.21 -12.48 50.20
C MET A 1 -80.09 -12.17 49.23
N ARG A 2 -78.93 -11.74 49.75
CA ARG A 2 -77.77 -11.23 48.98
C ARG A 2 -77.16 -12.34 48.11
N CYS A 3 -77.13 -12.14 46.78
CA CYS A 3 -76.31 -12.95 45.88
C CYS A 3 -74.86 -12.45 45.95
N MET A 4 -73.99 -13.33 46.42
CA MET A 4 -72.55 -13.12 46.57
C MET A 4 -71.87 -13.35 45.22
N VAL A 5 -71.15 -12.35 44.72
CA VAL A 5 -70.33 -12.45 43.51
C VAL A 5 -69.00 -13.09 43.89
N VAL A 6 -68.64 -14.20 43.25
CA VAL A 6 -67.31 -14.82 43.35
C VAL A 6 -66.54 -14.45 42.08
N VAL A 7 -65.47 -13.69 42.26
CA VAL A 7 -64.52 -13.34 41.20
C VAL A 7 -63.51 -14.48 41.08
N GLY A 8 -63.62 -15.27 40.01
CA GLY A 8 -62.62 -16.27 39.66
C GLY A 8 -61.45 -15.60 38.93
N LEU A 9 -60.29 -15.53 39.58
CA LEU A 9 -59.05 -15.05 38.96
C LEU A 9 -58.50 -16.15 38.04
N GLY A 10 -58.85 -16.09 36.75
CA GLY A 10 -58.24 -16.92 35.73
C GLY A 10 -56.82 -16.42 35.41
N MET A 11 -55.80 -17.06 35.98
CA MET A 11 -54.44 -16.89 35.49
C MET A 11 -54.32 -17.62 34.15
N LEU A 12 -54.49 -16.87 33.05
CA LEU A 12 -54.01 -17.31 31.75
C LEU A 12 -52.48 -17.31 31.82
N ALA A 13 -51.88 -18.49 31.87
CA ALA A 13 -50.45 -18.66 31.64
C ALA A 13 -50.17 -18.42 30.13
N SER A 14 -50.25 -17.17 29.70
CA SER A 14 -49.77 -16.74 28.39
C SER A 14 -48.25 -16.72 28.44
N GLY A 15 -47.64 -17.80 27.96
CA GLY A 15 -46.19 -17.88 27.90
C GLY A 15 -45.71 -19.27 27.50
N VAL A 16 -46.00 -19.69 26.28
CA VAL A 16 -45.08 -20.63 25.62
C VAL A 16 -43.80 -19.84 25.38
N ARG A 17 -42.86 -19.94 26.32
CA ARG A 17 -41.49 -19.54 26.05
C ARG A 17 -40.97 -20.59 25.07
N ALA A 18 -40.96 -20.26 23.79
CA ALA A 18 -40.17 -21.02 22.83
C ALA A 18 -38.72 -20.95 23.35
N GLU A 19 -38.24 -22.03 23.94
CA GLU A 19 -36.82 -22.21 24.13
C GLU A 19 -36.24 -22.21 22.72
N ASN A 20 -35.49 -21.16 22.39
CA ASN A 20 -34.55 -21.20 21.27
C ASN A 20 -33.54 -22.28 21.63
N ASN A 21 -33.91 -23.53 21.32
CA ASN A 21 -33.01 -24.66 21.38
C ASN A 21 -31.81 -24.27 20.52
N ALA A 22 -30.67 -24.17 21.21
CA ALA A 22 -29.39 -23.69 20.72
C ALA A 22 -29.24 -23.89 19.22
N GLU A 23 -28.90 -22.81 18.52
CA GLU A 23 -28.40 -22.84 17.15
C GLU A 23 -27.14 -23.71 17.16
N LYS A 24 -27.33 -25.03 16.99
CA LYS A 24 -26.23 -25.99 17.01
C LYS A 24 -25.48 -25.80 15.69
N PRO A 25 -24.15 -25.58 15.71
CA PRO A 25 -23.37 -25.49 14.49
C PRO A 25 -23.60 -26.74 13.64
N VAL A 26 -24.17 -26.57 12.45
CA VAL A 26 -24.27 -27.66 11.48
C VAL A 26 -22.97 -27.68 10.69
N HIS A 27 -22.18 -28.73 10.87
CA HIS A 27 -20.99 -28.94 10.06
C HIS A 27 -21.38 -29.52 8.71
N VAL A 28 -21.34 -28.67 7.67
CA VAL A 28 -21.47 -29.11 6.28
C VAL A 28 -20.09 -29.40 5.72
N ARG A 29 -19.89 -30.59 5.16
CA ARG A 29 -18.65 -30.95 4.48
C ARG A 29 -18.63 -30.32 3.10
N ALA A 30 -17.75 -29.34 2.89
CA ALA A 30 -17.39 -28.85 1.56
C ALA A 30 -16.24 -29.70 1.00
N VAL A 31 -16.36 -30.12 -0.26
CA VAL A 31 -15.27 -30.75 -1.02
C VAL A 31 -14.81 -29.76 -2.08
N VAL A 32 -13.54 -29.35 -2.00
CA VAL A 32 -12.93 -28.46 -2.99
C VAL A 32 -12.15 -29.30 -3.99
N ASN A 33 -12.59 -29.30 -5.25
CA ASN A 33 -11.88 -29.94 -6.35
C ASN A 33 -11.18 -28.86 -7.17
N VAL A 34 -9.85 -28.93 -7.28
CA VAL A 34 -9.08 -28.00 -8.11
C VAL A 34 -9.02 -28.52 -9.54
N ASP A 35 -9.43 -27.69 -10.50
CA ASP A 35 -9.32 -27.99 -11.93
C ASP A 35 -8.01 -27.43 -12.50
N TRP A 36 -7.01 -28.31 -12.63
CA TRP A 36 -5.71 -27.97 -13.19
C TRP A 36 -5.68 -27.96 -14.72
N ARG A 37 -6.76 -28.40 -15.40
CA ARG A 37 -6.81 -28.48 -16.86
C ARG A 37 -7.16 -27.15 -17.53
N HIS A 38 -7.74 -26.23 -16.76
CA HIS A 38 -8.13 -24.90 -17.22
C HIS A 38 -7.50 -23.83 -16.32
N PRO A 39 -6.17 -23.63 -16.40
CA PRO A 39 -5.51 -22.60 -15.60
C PRO A 39 -5.98 -21.21 -16.02
N GLY A 40 -6.08 -20.32 -15.04
CA GLY A 40 -6.23 -18.88 -15.29
C GLY A 40 -4.94 -18.25 -15.81
N PRO A 41 -4.93 -16.90 -15.96
CA PRO A 41 -3.72 -16.17 -16.31
C PRO A 41 -2.56 -16.46 -15.34
N PRO A 42 -1.30 -16.35 -15.81
CA PRO A 42 -0.13 -16.49 -14.95
C PRO A 42 -0.21 -15.51 -13.77
N PHE A 43 0.11 -16.02 -12.58
CA PHE A 43 0.23 -15.19 -11.39
C PHE A 43 1.66 -14.62 -11.33
N GLU A 44 1.77 -13.29 -11.40
CA GLU A 44 3.06 -12.59 -11.45
C GLU A 44 3.69 -12.40 -10.07
N GLY A 45 2.88 -12.42 -9.00
CA GLY A 45 3.38 -12.38 -7.63
C GLY A 45 2.74 -11.32 -6.74
N TRP A 46 3.46 -10.99 -5.66
CA TRP A 46 3.03 -10.02 -4.65
C TRP A 46 4.09 -8.95 -4.47
N GLY A 47 3.65 -7.74 -4.13
CA GLY A 47 4.57 -6.63 -3.97
C GLY A 47 4.06 -5.49 -3.12
N THR A 48 4.92 -4.47 -3.03
CA THR A 48 4.59 -3.21 -2.38
C THR A 48 5.04 -2.03 -3.23
N ALA A 49 4.34 -0.90 -3.09
CA ALA A 49 4.85 0.37 -3.58
C ALA A 49 5.88 0.91 -2.59
N LEU A 50 7.07 1.26 -3.10
CA LEU A 50 8.14 1.88 -2.32
C LEU A 50 7.83 3.33 -1.93
N ALA A 51 6.67 3.86 -2.34
CA ALA A 51 6.27 5.23 -2.08
C ALA A 51 6.38 5.59 -0.59
N TRP A 52 7.15 6.65 -0.37
CA TRP A 52 7.26 7.38 0.89
C TRP A 52 8.01 6.66 2.00
N PHE A 53 7.67 5.40 2.30
CA PHE A 53 8.34 4.67 3.36
C PHE A 53 9.80 4.37 2.98
N ALA A 54 10.06 3.93 1.74
CA ALA A 54 11.40 3.52 1.33
C ALA A 54 12.37 4.71 1.23
N HIS A 55 11.83 5.91 0.96
CA HIS A 55 12.58 7.16 1.02
C HIS A 55 13.17 7.42 2.42
N VAL A 56 12.41 7.07 3.46
CA VAL A 56 12.81 7.22 4.87
C VAL A 56 13.64 6.02 5.30
N THR A 57 13.11 4.80 5.16
CA THR A 57 13.71 3.59 5.73
C THR A 57 14.97 3.13 5.01
N GLY A 58 15.16 3.45 3.73
CA GLY A 58 16.41 3.16 3.03
C GLY A 58 17.62 3.95 3.57
N ARG A 59 17.36 4.99 4.36
CA ARG A 59 18.37 5.80 5.06
C ARG A 59 18.57 5.39 6.52
N PHE A 60 17.83 4.41 7.03
CA PHE A 60 18.08 3.91 8.37
C PHE A 60 19.48 3.30 8.48
N ALA A 61 20.04 3.29 9.68
CA ALA A 61 21.29 2.61 9.93
C ALA A 61 21.14 1.09 9.73
N GLU A 62 22.27 0.41 9.60
CA GLU A 62 22.31 -1.03 9.80
C GLU A 62 22.12 -1.36 11.29
N PRO A 63 21.47 -2.48 11.63
CA PRO A 63 20.94 -3.49 10.72
C PRO A 63 19.50 -3.21 10.24
N GLN A 64 18.85 -2.13 10.70
CA GLN A 64 17.41 -1.96 10.60
C GLN A 64 16.90 -1.94 9.15
N ARG A 65 17.56 -1.21 8.24
CA ARG A 65 17.12 -1.19 6.84
C ARG A 65 17.24 -2.56 6.17
N THR A 66 18.34 -3.27 6.40
CA THR A 66 18.58 -4.62 5.86
C THR A 66 17.57 -5.62 6.40
N GLN A 67 17.28 -5.57 7.70
CA GLN A 67 16.25 -6.40 8.32
C GLN A 67 14.87 -6.17 7.70
N LEU A 68 14.49 -4.92 7.41
CA LEU A 68 13.24 -4.63 6.71
C LEU A 68 13.23 -5.24 5.30
N ALA A 69 14.35 -5.15 4.56
CA ALA A 69 14.46 -5.75 3.23
C ALA A 69 14.40 -7.27 3.27
N ASP A 70 14.99 -7.91 4.28
CA ASP A 70 14.91 -9.36 4.51
C ASP A 70 13.49 -9.81 4.83
N LEU A 71 12.79 -9.09 5.72
CA LEU A 71 11.42 -9.41 6.08
C LEU A 71 10.45 -9.28 4.90
N LEU A 72 10.66 -8.32 4.00
CA LEU A 72 9.77 -8.11 2.85
C LEU A 72 10.14 -8.96 1.63
N TYR A 73 11.43 -9.04 1.27
CA TYR A 73 11.89 -9.63 0.01
C TYR A 73 12.85 -10.81 0.19
N GLY A 74 13.32 -11.06 1.42
CA GLY A 74 14.13 -12.23 1.73
C GLY A 74 13.32 -13.53 1.64
N ARG A 75 14.02 -14.63 1.37
CA ARG A 75 13.39 -15.96 1.22
C ARG A 75 12.67 -16.45 2.47
N ASP A 76 13.16 -16.07 3.65
CA ASP A 76 12.58 -16.43 4.94
C ASP A 76 11.55 -15.39 5.46
N GLY A 77 11.30 -14.33 4.68
CA GLY A 77 10.31 -13.30 4.96
C GLY A 77 9.01 -13.51 4.18
N LEU A 78 8.36 -12.42 3.77
CA LEU A 78 7.19 -12.46 2.88
C LEU A 78 7.54 -12.91 1.46
N ALA A 79 8.82 -12.93 1.10
CA ALA A 79 9.31 -13.31 -0.22
C ALA A 79 8.58 -12.60 -1.37
N LEU A 80 8.30 -11.29 -1.20
CA LEU A 80 7.74 -10.46 -2.26
C LEU A 80 8.70 -10.44 -3.45
N ASN A 81 8.14 -10.29 -4.65
CA ASN A 81 8.90 -10.28 -5.90
C ASN A 81 8.58 -9.08 -6.80
N ILE A 82 7.57 -8.28 -6.44
CA ILE A 82 7.19 -7.07 -7.16
C ILE A 82 7.51 -5.83 -6.30
N ALA A 83 8.18 -4.83 -6.88
CA ALA A 83 8.41 -3.55 -6.23
C ALA A 83 8.07 -2.38 -7.16
N ARG A 84 7.22 -1.47 -6.68
CA ARG A 84 6.79 -0.29 -7.46
C ARG A 84 7.54 0.94 -6.99
N TYR A 85 8.46 1.43 -7.81
CA TYR A 85 9.31 2.59 -7.59
C TYR A 85 8.58 3.91 -7.85
N ASN A 86 8.51 4.78 -6.84
CA ASN A 86 7.86 6.09 -6.97
C ASN A 86 8.88 7.14 -7.41
N ILE A 87 8.83 7.55 -8.68
CA ILE A 87 9.63 8.64 -9.23
C ILE A 87 9.06 9.97 -8.70
N GLY A 88 9.84 10.65 -7.87
CA GLY A 88 9.46 11.91 -7.26
C GLY A 88 9.45 13.09 -8.24
N GLY A 89 8.56 14.05 -7.98
CA GLY A 89 8.57 15.35 -8.66
C GLY A 89 9.49 16.39 -7.99
N GLY A 90 9.98 16.10 -6.78
CA GLY A 90 10.80 17.03 -5.99
C GLY A 90 10.06 18.29 -5.53
N ASN A 91 10.67 19.06 -4.63
CA ASN A 91 10.16 20.36 -4.18
C ASN A 91 10.95 21.49 -4.82
N ALA A 92 10.31 22.65 -4.98
CA ALA A 92 11.03 23.84 -5.39
C ALA A 92 12.04 24.24 -4.29
N PRO A 93 13.23 24.75 -4.69
CA PRO A 93 14.21 25.26 -3.73
C PRO A 93 13.59 26.33 -2.83
N GLY A 94 13.85 26.24 -1.52
CA GLY A 94 13.35 27.19 -0.53
C GLY A 94 11.87 27.04 -0.14
N THR A 95 11.14 26.07 -0.70
CA THR A 95 9.77 25.77 -0.26
C THR A 95 9.78 25.22 1.17
N PRO A 96 9.04 25.84 2.13
CA PRO A 96 8.89 25.29 3.47
C PRO A 96 8.27 23.88 3.43
N PRO A 97 8.58 22.99 4.39
CA PRO A 97 7.97 21.67 4.44
C PRO A 97 6.44 21.74 4.47
N TYR A 98 5.77 21.10 3.50
CA TYR A 98 4.31 21.04 3.39
C TYR A 98 3.79 19.60 3.19
N LEU A 99 4.70 18.66 2.88
CA LEU A 99 4.39 17.25 2.74
C LEU A 99 4.57 16.54 4.06
N ARG A 100 3.82 15.45 4.25
CA ARG A 100 4.06 14.52 5.37
C ARG A 100 5.49 13.97 5.33
N PRO A 101 6.05 13.51 6.46
CA PRO A 101 7.35 12.86 6.47
C PRO A 101 7.45 11.72 5.44
N GLY A 102 8.52 11.73 4.66
CA GLY A 102 8.76 10.79 3.55
C GLY A 102 7.97 11.09 2.29
N GLY A 103 7.04 12.04 2.32
CA GLY A 103 6.25 12.47 1.15
C GLY A 103 7.06 13.24 0.11
N ASP A 104 8.15 13.85 0.55
CA ASP A 104 9.06 14.74 -0.18
C ASP A 104 10.08 13.99 -1.05
N ILE A 105 9.59 13.08 -1.90
CA ILE A 105 10.43 12.29 -2.78
C ILE A 105 11.21 13.20 -3.75
N PRO A 106 12.56 13.18 -3.72
CA PRO A 106 13.39 13.94 -4.65
C PRO A 106 13.11 13.53 -6.09
N GLY A 107 13.04 14.52 -6.97
CA GLY A 107 13.02 14.27 -8.41
C GLY A 107 14.42 14.25 -8.99
N PHE A 108 14.61 13.45 -10.04
CA PHE A 108 15.88 13.40 -10.79
C PHE A 108 16.04 14.60 -11.70
N TRP A 109 14.95 15.17 -12.21
CA TRP A 109 15.04 16.23 -13.20
C TRP A 109 15.20 17.59 -12.52
N ARG A 110 16.30 18.28 -12.83
CA ARG A 110 16.56 19.66 -12.42
C ARG A 110 15.71 20.62 -13.25
N LYS A 111 15.25 21.71 -12.63
CA LYS A 111 14.56 22.79 -13.34
C LYS A 111 15.53 23.39 -14.39
N PRO A 112 15.18 23.42 -15.68
CA PRO A 112 16.00 24.05 -16.70
C PRO A 112 16.20 25.55 -16.44
N HIS A 113 17.39 26.08 -16.73
CA HIS A 113 17.72 27.50 -16.58
C HIS A 113 17.09 28.35 -17.70
N GLU A 114 17.16 27.89 -18.96
CA GLU A 114 16.55 28.53 -20.14
C GLU A 114 16.17 27.46 -21.17
N GLY A 115 15.03 27.61 -21.86
CA GLY A 115 14.62 26.72 -22.96
C GLY A 115 13.74 25.52 -22.57
N ALA A 116 13.17 24.89 -23.61
CA ALA A 116 12.24 23.77 -23.53
C ALA A 116 12.93 22.48 -23.03
N TRP A 117 12.10 21.50 -22.65
CA TRP A 117 12.53 20.16 -22.24
C TRP A 117 13.57 19.56 -23.18
N ASN A 118 14.72 19.17 -22.61
CA ASN A 118 15.72 18.33 -23.28
C ASN A 118 16.10 17.17 -22.35
N PRO A 119 15.63 15.94 -22.62
CA PRO A 119 15.96 14.77 -21.81
C PRO A 119 17.41 14.29 -22.04
N ASP A 120 18.04 14.70 -23.14
CA ASP A 120 19.38 14.26 -23.53
C ASP A 120 20.49 15.14 -22.93
N ALA A 121 20.12 16.25 -22.27
CA ALA A 121 21.07 17.10 -21.57
C ALA A 121 21.54 16.41 -20.26
N GLU A 122 22.81 16.03 -20.20
CA GLU A 122 23.37 15.32 -19.04
C GLU A 122 23.26 16.12 -17.73
N ASP A 123 23.41 17.45 -17.81
CA ASP A 123 23.31 18.37 -16.68
C ASP A 123 21.86 18.61 -16.22
N ALA A 124 20.86 18.17 -17.00
CA ALA A 124 19.47 18.22 -16.60
C ALA A 124 19.13 17.21 -15.48
N TRP A 125 19.95 16.17 -15.28
CA TRP A 125 19.63 15.08 -14.35
C TRP A 125 20.53 15.06 -13.12
N ASP A 126 19.91 14.96 -11.94
CA ASP A 126 20.56 14.60 -10.70
C ASP A 126 20.42 13.10 -10.46
N TRP A 127 21.35 12.32 -11.02
CA TRP A 127 21.35 10.88 -10.80
C TRP A 127 21.64 10.49 -9.35
N SER A 128 22.11 11.38 -8.49
CA SER A 128 22.30 11.09 -7.05
C SER A 128 21.00 11.19 -6.23
N ALA A 129 19.92 11.69 -6.84
CA ALA A 129 18.63 11.84 -6.20
C ALA A 129 18.07 10.51 -5.66
N ASP A 130 17.22 10.64 -4.65
CA ASP A 130 16.41 9.55 -4.10
C ASP A 130 17.19 8.31 -3.62
N ALA A 131 18.33 8.54 -2.97
CA ALA A 131 19.20 7.48 -2.44
C ALA A 131 18.47 6.45 -1.55
N GLY A 132 17.41 6.84 -0.82
CA GLY A 132 16.67 5.94 0.06
C GLY A 132 15.90 4.85 -0.70
N GLN A 133 15.07 5.24 -1.67
CA GLN A 133 14.36 4.24 -2.48
C GLN A 133 15.31 3.48 -3.42
N ARG A 134 16.37 4.13 -3.92
CA ARG A 134 17.40 3.45 -4.73
C ARG A 134 18.11 2.35 -3.94
N TRP A 135 18.44 2.59 -2.68
CA TRP A 135 18.97 1.55 -1.81
C TRP A 135 18.03 0.34 -1.72
N TRP A 136 16.71 0.58 -1.62
CA TRP A 136 15.71 -0.50 -1.63
C TRP A 136 15.72 -1.28 -2.94
N LEU A 137 15.81 -0.62 -4.09
CA LEU A 137 15.90 -1.31 -5.39
C LEU A 137 17.11 -2.26 -5.44
N ASP A 138 18.27 -1.81 -4.97
CA ASP A 138 19.48 -2.64 -4.92
C ASP A 138 19.33 -3.78 -3.90
N ALA A 139 18.75 -3.50 -2.73
CA ALA A 139 18.48 -4.50 -1.71
C ALA A 139 17.52 -5.60 -2.21
N ILE A 140 16.50 -5.23 -2.98
CA ILE A 140 15.52 -6.15 -3.56
C ILE A 140 16.18 -7.01 -4.64
N LYS A 141 16.94 -6.41 -5.56
CA LYS A 141 17.69 -7.13 -6.60
C LYS A 141 18.65 -8.18 -6.03
N ALA A 142 19.21 -7.92 -4.85
CA ALA A 142 20.08 -8.88 -4.17
C ALA A 142 19.33 -10.09 -3.57
N ARG A 143 18.01 -9.99 -3.36
CA ARG A 143 17.20 -11.00 -2.65
C ARG A 143 16.28 -11.80 -3.57
N VAL A 144 15.79 -11.16 -4.63
CA VAL A 144 14.84 -11.75 -5.57
C VAL A 144 15.59 -12.23 -6.81
N ALA A 145 15.31 -13.46 -7.24
CA ALA A 145 15.92 -13.99 -8.45
C ALA A 145 15.51 -13.16 -9.68
N PRO A 146 16.42 -12.85 -10.62
CA PRO A 146 16.11 -11.99 -11.76
C PRO A 146 14.92 -12.44 -12.62
N ARG A 147 14.67 -13.74 -12.70
CA ARG A 147 13.54 -14.32 -13.43
C ARG A 147 12.18 -14.09 -12.77
N ASP A 148 12.17 -13.83 -11.46
CA ASP A 148 10.97 -13.69 -10.64
C ASP A 148 10.74 -12.22 -10.25
N LEU A 149 11.75 -11.35 -10.44
CA LEU A 149 11.73 -9.94 -10.04
C LEU A 149 10.97 -9.06 -11.05
N ILE A 150 9.99 -8.32 -10.55
CA ILE A 150 9.29 -7.28 -11.30
C ILE A 150 9.53 -5.93 -10.64
N LEU A 151 10.07 -4.98 -11.39
CA LEU A 151 10.24 -3.59 -10.98
C LEU A 151 9.38 -2.69 -11.87
N GLU A 152 8.42 -1.99 -11.26
CA GLU A 152 7.56 -1.04 -11.96
C GLU A 152 7.91 0.38 -11.54
N ALA A 153 8.01 1.32 -12.47
CA ALA A 153 8.11 2.73 -12.13
C ALA A 153 6.75 3.40 -12.25
N PHE A 154 6.44 4.28 -11.31
CA PHE A 154 5.26 5.14 -11.39
C PHE A 154 5.59 6.53 -10.83
N SER A 155 4.75 7.52 -11.12
CA SER A 155 4.89 8.86 -10.57
C SER A 155 3.53 9.41 -10.16
N ASN A 156 3.47 10.05 -8.99
CA ASN A 156 2.26 10.70 -8.49
C ASN A 156 2.11 12.15 -8.99
N SER A 157 3.20 12.76 -9.48
CA SER A 157 3.21 14.14 -9.96
C SER A 157 4.40 14.34 -10.91
N PRO A 158 4.27 15.16 -11.97
CA PRO A 158 5.44 15.63 -12.69
C PRO A 158 6.35 16.47 -11.77
N PRO A 159 7.58 16.79 -12.21
CA PRO A 159 8.43 17.73 -11.50
C PRO A 159 7.73 19.04 -11.14
N TYR A 160 8.04 19.61 -9.97
CA TYR A 160 7.32 20.78 -9.44
C TYR A 160 7.21 21.94 -10.46
N PHE A 161 8.26 22.16 -11.27
CA PHE A 161 8.32 23.24 -12.27
C PHE A 161 7.45 22.98 -13.51
N MET A 162 6.86 21.80 -13.64
CA MET A 162 5.87 21.45 -14.66
C MET A 162 4.43 21.52 -14.13
N THR A 163 4.25 21.71 -12.83
CA THR A 163 2.94 21.87 -12.22
C THR A 163 2.47 23.32 -12.33
N ARG A 164 1.15 23.53 -12.37
CA ARG A 164 0.58 24.89 -12.35
C ARG A 164 0.80 25.60 -11.02
N SER A 165 0.77 24.86 -9.91
CA SER A 165 0.91 25.40 -8.55
C SER A 165 2.37 25.59 -8.12
N GLY A 166 3.32 24.98 -8.83
CA GLY A 166 4.71 24.86 -8.35
C GLY A 166 4.89 23.83 -7.23
N LEU A 167 3.86 23.03 -6.92
CA LEU A 167 3.84 22.06 -5.83
C LEU A 167 3.46 20.67 -6.34
N VAL A 168 4.14 19.63 -5.83
CA VAL A 168 3.87 18.23 -6.21
C VAL A 168 2.68 17.61 -5.48
N SER A 169 2.05 18.34 -4.56
CA SER A 169 0.81 17.94 -3.89
C SER A 169 -0.46 18.24 -4.69
N GLY A 170 -0.34 18.88 -5.86
CA GLY A 170 -1.48 19.35 -6.66
C GLY A 170 -1.78 20.84 -6.47
N ASN A 171 -2.93 21.29 -6.98
CA ASN A 171 -3.38 22.69 -6.93
C ASN A 171 -4.45 22.88 -5.83
N VAL A 172 -4.86 24.12 -5.58
CA VAL A 172 -5.78 24.50 -4.49
C VAL A 172 -7.15 23.80 -4.49
N ASN A 173 -7.52 23.06 -5.56
CA ASN A 173 -8.77 22.30 -5.66
C ASN A 173 -8.59 20.86 -6.18
N GLY A 174 -7.38 20.30 -6.07
CA GLY A 174 -7.00 19.10 -6.82
C GLY A 174 -6.80 19.40 -8.30
#